data_AF-A0A451CSE9-F1
#
_entry.id   AF-A0A451CSE9-F1
#
_cell.length_a   1.000
_cell.length_b   1.000
_cell.length_c   1.000
_cell.angle_alpha   90.00
_cell.angle_beta   90.00
_cell.angle_gamma   90.00
#
_symmetry.space_group_name_H-M   'P 1'
#
loop_
_entity.id
_entity.type
_entity.pdbx_description
1 polymer ?
#
loop_
_entity_poly.entity_id
_entity_poly.type
_entity_poly.pdbx_seq_one_letter_code
_entity_poly.pdbx_strand_id
1 'polypeptide(L)'
;MGHNLTFAFTSKVYLDATIPSYYFDQRESLATFAEITRQWWSEMAGEYELFVSDAVLNELKAGDYPNKKEVVALVSGISPLPRLDDLDRIVKFYVANYVMPESLTVTARVISGVASHIQVEETEALHVSR
;
A
#
# COMPACT_ATOMS: atom_id res chain seq x y z
N MET A 1 23.41 -30.55 -16.32
CA MET A 1 23.31 -29.90 -14.99
C MET A 1 22.29 -28.77 -15.13
N GLY A 2 21.06 -28.99 -14.66
CA GLY A 2 20.02 -27.96 -14.67
C GLY A 2 20.20 -27.07 -13.44
N HIS A 3 20.49 -25.80 -13.66
CA HIS A 3 20.45 -24.80 -12.59
C HIS A 3 18.98 -24.53 -12.28
N ASN A 4 18.50 -25.05 -11.15
CA ASN A 4 17.19 -24.72 -10.63
C ASN A 4 17.27 -23.28 -10.10
N LEU A 5 16.77 -22.32 -10.87
CA LEU A 5 16.62 -20.94 -10.42
C LEU A 5 15.35 -20.90 -9.58
N THR A 6 15.49 -21.11 -8.27
CA THR A 6 14.42 -20.84 -7.32
C THR A 6 14.29 -19.32 -7.22
N PHE A 7 13.39 -18.73 -8.00
CA PHE A 7 12.95 -17.36 -7.76
C PHE A 7 12.09 -17.38 -6.50
N ALA A 8 12.62 -16.88 -5.39
CA ALA A 8 11.81 -16.57 -4.22
C ALA A 8 10.92 -15.38 -4.60
N PHE A 9 9.62 -15.62 -4.79
CA PHE A 9 8.64 -14.55 -4.94
C PHE A 9 8.32 -14.03 -3.55
N THR A 10 8.96 -12.93 -3.14
CA THR A 10 8.55 -12.18 -1.95
C THR A 10 7.26 -11.44 -2.29
N SER A 11 6.22 -11.68 -1.51
CA SER A 11 4.94 -10.97 -1.66
C SER A 11 5.13 -9.47 -1.44
N LYS A 12 4.45 -8.65 -2.24
CA LYS A 12 4.55 -7.18 -2.19
C LYS A 12 3.39 -6.60 -1.40
N VAL A 13 3.67 -5.66 -0.50
CA VAL A 13 2.66 -4.97 0.29
C VAL A 13 2.80 -3.46 0.11
N TYR A 14 1.67 -2.82 -0.21
CA TYR A 14 1.56 -1.38 -0.22
C TYR A 14 1.01 -0.87 1.10
N LEU A 15 1.61 0.19 1.63
CA LEU A 15 1.15 0.83 2.86
C LEU A 15 0.41 2.14 2.56
N ASP A 16 -0.84 2.18 2.99
CA ASP A 16 -1.60 3.43 3.11
C ASP A 16 -1.08 4.29 4.27
N ALA A 17 -1.26 5.62 4.21
CA ALA A 17 -0.77 6.57 5.21
C ALA A 17 -1.32 6.31 6.62
N THR A 18 -2.49 5.69 6.74
CA THR A 18 -3.08 5.35 8.04
C THR A 18 -2.27 4.32 8.82
N ILE A 19 -1.67 3.34 8.13
CA ILE A 19 -0.92 2.24 8.76
C ILE A 19 0.30 2.76 9.56
N PRO A 20 1.27 3.47 8.97
CA PRO A 20 2.39 4.01 9.74
C PRO A 20 1.95 5.09 10.73
N SER A 21 0.83 5.79 10.49
CA SER A 21 0.28 6.75 11.45
C SER A 21 -0.17 6.09 12.76
N TYR A 22 -0.79 4.90 12.69
CA TYR A 22 -1.21 4.15 13.88
C TYR A 22 -0.03 3.64 14.71
N TYR A 23 1.12 3.37 14.10
CA TYR A 23 2.26 2.73 14.77
C TYR A 23 2.69 3.49 16.05
N PHE A 24 2.71 4.81 15.98
CA PHE A 24 3.09 5.70 17.09
C PHE A 24 1.89 6.43 17.71
N ASP A 25 0.65 6.06 17.38
CA ASP A 25 -0.54 6.68 17.97
C ASP A 25 -0.69 6.27 19.44
N GLN A 26 -1.05 7.25 20.27
CA GLN A 26 -1.20 7.11 21.73
C GLN A 26 -2.63 7.40 22.20
N ARG A 27 -3.56 7.70 21.30
CA ARG A 27 -4.96 7.94 21.64
C ARG A 27 -5.60 6.62 22.07
N GLU A 28 -6.23 6.62 23.24
CA GLU A 28 -6.91 5.44 23.78
C GLU A 28 -7.96 4.87 22.81
N SER A 29 -8.68 5.74 22.10
CA SER A 29 -9.67 5.35 21.09
C SER A 29 -9.10 4.57 19.90
N LEU A 30 -7.78 4.57 19.71
CA LEU A 30 -7.08 3.88 18.62
C LEU A 30 -6.09 2.81 19.13
N ALA A 31 -6.11 2.51 20.43
CA ALA A 31 -5.13 1.61 21.06
C ALA A 31 -5.05 0.25 20.36
N THR A 32 -6.19 -0.34 19.99
CA THR A 32 -6.27 -1.62 19.27
C THR A 32 -5.60 -1.56 17.89
N PHE A 33 -5.83 -0.49 17.12
CA PHE A 33 -5.18 -0.32 15.81
C PHE A 33 -3.68 -0.13 15.95
N ALA A 34 -3.26 0.66 16.95
CA ALA A 34 -1.85 0.88 17.23
C ALA A 34 -1.14 -0.42 17.64
N GLU A 35 -1.79 -1.25 18.46
CA GLU A 35 -1.30 -2.58 18.86
C GLU A 35 -1.17 -3.53 17.67
N ILE A 36 -2.24 -3.71 16.88
CA ILE A 36 -2.22 -4.58 15.70
C ILE A 36 -1.16 -4.12 14.70
N THR A 37 -1.03 -2.81 14.49
CA THR A 37 -0.04 -2.23 13.58
C THR A 37 1.38 -2.56 14.04
N ARG A 38 1.69 -2.37 15.33
CA ARG A 38 3.01 -2.69 15.89
C ARG A 38 3.31 -4.18 15.81
N GLN A 39 2.33 -5.03 16.12
CA GLN A 39 2.47 -6.48 16.05
C GLN A 39 2.76 -6.94 14.61
N TRP A 40 1.96 -6.50 13.64
CA TRP A 40 2.20 -6.81 12.23
C TRP A 40 3.59 -6.36 11.78
N TRP A 41 4.02 -5.17 12.21
CA TRP A 41 5.34 -4.66 11.86
C TRP A 41 6.47 -5.51 12.43
N SER A 42 6.34 -6.00 13.67
CA SER A 42 7.38 -6.84 14.29
C SER A 42 7.38 -8.27 13.79
N GLU A 43 6.22 -8.82 13.45
CA GLU A 43 6.07 -10.24 13.15
C GLU A 43 6.07 -10.55 11.65
N MET A 44 5.54 -9.63 10.83
CA MET A 44 5.20 -9.93 9.44
C MET A 44 5.86 -8.99 8.43
N ALA A 45 6.13 -7.73 8.77
CA ALA A 45 6.62 -6.76 7.78
C ALA A 45 7.94 -7.16 7.09
N GLY A 46 8.81 -7.91 7.77
CA GLY A 46 10.05 -8.43 7.20
C GLY A 46 9.87 -9.53 6.14
N GLU A 47 8.68 -10.13 6.05
CA GLU A 47 8.34 -11.18 5.08
C GLU A 47 7.87 -10.61 3.73
N TYR A 48 7.71 -9.28 3.63
CA TYR A 48 7.18 -8.61 2.45
C TYR A 48 8.16 -7.57 1.89
N GLU A 49 8.06 -7.34 0.58
CA GLU A 49 8.63 -6.15 -0.03
C GLU A 49 7.63 -5.00 0.14
N LEU A 50 7.99 -4.02 0.97
CA LEU A 50 7.10 -2.92 1.34
C LEU A 50 7.24 -1.75 0.37
N PHE A 51 6.10 -1.14 0.03
CA PHE A 51 6.03 0.03 -0.85
C PHE A 51 5.17 1.15 -0.27
N VAL A 52 5.59 2.39 -0.50
CA VAL A 52 4.79 3.61 -0.26
C VAL A 52 4.82 4.50 -1.50
N SER A 53 3.72 5.21 -1.77
CA SER A 53 3.70 6.19 -2.85
C SER A 53 4.17 7.57 -2.40
N ASP A 54 4.58 8.42 -3.35
CA ASP A 54 4.84 9.84 -3.09
C ASP A 54 3.62 10.54 -2.45
N ALA A 55 2.40 10.12 -2.80
CA ALA A 55 1.17 10.66 -2.23
C ALA A 55 1.07 10.36 -0.73
N VAL A 56 1.33 9.12 -0.31
CA VAL A 56 1.38 8.74 1.11
C VAL A 56 2.46 9.52 1.86
N LEU A 57 3.65 9.65 1.27
CA LEU A 57 4.72 10.44 1.89
C LEU A 57 4.31 11.92 2.06
N ASN A 58 3.60 12.50 1.09
CA ASN A 58 3.13 13.87 1.16
C ASN A 58 2.03 14.03 2.21
N GLU A 59 1.07 13.10 2.29
CA GLU A 59 0.02 13.10 3.29
C GLU A 59 0.59 13.04 4.72
N LEU A 60 1.52 12.13 4.97
CA LEU A 60 2.19 11.97 6.26
C LEU A 60 2.97 13.24 6.66
N LYS A 61 3.62 13.92 5.71
CA LYS A 61 4.36 15.16 5.96
C LYS A 61 3.45 16.37 6.18
N ALA A 62 2.30 16.42 5.48
CA ALA A 62 1.36 17.53 5.53
C ALA A 62 0.51 17.53 6.80
N GLY A 63 0.25 16.37 7.40
CA GLY A 63 -0.53 16.28 8.62
C GLY A 63 0.08 17.03 9.82
N ASP A 64 -0.78 17.43 10.76
CA ASP A 64 -0.41 18.03 12.03
C ASP A 64 -0.78 17.10 13.18
N TYR A 65 0.21 16.37 13.70
CA TYR A 65 0.03 15.38 14.76
C TYR A 65 1.35 15.17 15.54
N PRO A 66 1.29 14.79 16.83
CA PRO A 66 2.45 14.84 17.73
C PRO A 66 3.64 13.98 17.30
N ASN A 67 3.37 12.82 16.70
CA ASN A 67 4.32 11.76 16.35
C ASN A 67 4.78 11.80 14.87
N LYS A 68 4.63 12.95 14.19
CA LYS A 68 4.94 13.07 12.76
C LYS A 68 6.38 12.71 12.41
N LYS A 69 7.34 13.11 13.24
CA LYS A 69 8.76 12.88 12.93
C LYS A 69 9.07 11.38 12.93
N GLU A 70 8.51 10.66 13.89
CA GLU A 70 8.63 9.22 14.07
C GLU A 70 7.98 8.47 12.90
N VAL A 71 6.75 8.87 12.53
CA VAL A 71 6.02 8.30 11.39
C VAL A 71 6.76 8.49 10.07
N VAL A 72 7.24 9.71 9.81
CA VAL A 72 8.02 10.00 8.59
C VAL A 72 9.34 9.22 8.57
N ALA A 73 10.02 9.10 9.71
CA ALA A 73 11.25 8.32 9.81
C ALA A 73 11.01 6.82 9.52
N LEU A 74 9.92 6.26 10.05
CA LEU A 74 9.53 4.85 9.82
C LEU A 74 9.34 4.53 8.33
N VAL A 75 8.68 5.42 7.59
CA VAL A 75 8.42 5.21 6.15
C VAL A 75 9.57 5.62 5.24
N SER A 76 10.56 6.37 5.75
CA SER A 76 11.70 6.85 4.94
C SER A 76 12.63 5.73 4.47
N GLY A 77 12.60 4.57 5.12
CA GLY A 77 13.35 3.38 4.72
C GLY A 77 12.60 2.45 3.77
N ILE A 78 11.35 2.77 3.41
CA ILE A 78 10.49 1.91 2.57
C ILE A 78 10.67 2.28 1.10
N SER A 79 10.69 1.26 0.23
CA SER A 79 10.84 1.46 -1.20
C SER A 79 9.71 2.33 -1.77
N PRO A 80 10.01 3.31 -2.62
CA PRO A 80 8.97 4.04 -3.33
C PRO A 80 8.27 3.09 -4.30
N LEU A 81 6.95 3.23 -4.43
CA LEU A 81 6.19 2.48 -5.43
C LEU A 81 6.74 2.84 -6.83
N PRO A 82 7.15 1.84 -7.64
CA PRO A 82 7.67 2.10 -8.97
C PRO A 82 6.64 2.86 -9.81
N ARG A 83 7.11 3.82 -10.62
CA ARG A 83 6.25 4.52 -11.57
C ARG A 83 5.84 3.53 -12.65
N LEU A 84 4.54 3.38 -12.83
CA LEU A 84 3.98 2.66 -13.96
C LEU A 84 3.71 3.65 -15.08
N ASP A 85 4.34 3.47 -16.23
CA ASP A 85 4.30 4.41 -17.35
C ASP A 85 2.88 4.65 -17.92
N ASP A 86 1.94 3.72 -17.70
CA ASP A 86 0.53 3.82 -18.11
C ASP A 86 -0.44 4.06 -16.93
N LEU A 87 0.07 4.44 -15.74
CA LEU A 87 -0.75 4.64 -14.54
C LEU A 87 -1.86 5.67 -14.78
N ASP A 88 -1.54 6.77 -15.45
CA ASP A 88 -2.50 7.85 -15.71
C ASP A 88 -3.66 7.37 -16.58
N ARG A 89 -3.42 6.47 -17.54
CA ARG A 89 -4.48 5.87 -18.35
C ARG A 89 -5.34 4.92 -17.53
N ILE A 90 -4.72 4.07 -16.70
CA ILE A 90 -5.47 3.12 -15.86
C ILE A 90 -6.32 3.90 -14.85
N VAL A 91 -5.77 4.93 -14.21
CA VAL A 91 -6.51 5.82 -13.29
C VAL A 91 -7.64 6.53 -14.01
N LYS A 92 -7.38 7.10 -15.19
CA LYS A 92 -8.42 7.80 -15.97
C LYS A 92 -9.53 6.84 -16.38
N PHE A 93 -9.19 5.61 -16.75
CA PHE A 93 -10.17 4.55 -17.01
C PHE A 93 -10.94 4.18 -15.73
N TYR A 94 -10.26 4.04 -14.59
CA TYR A 94 -10.86 3.67 -13.31
C TYR A 94 -11.81 4.75 -12.77
N VAL A 95 -11.42 6.02 -12.81
CA VAL A 95 -12.26 7.17 -12.43
C VAL A 95 -13.47 7.29 -13.37
N ALA A 96 -13.28 7.09 -14.67
CA ALA A 96 -14.35 7.19 -15.65
C ALA A 96 -15.35 6.02 -15.59
N ASN A 97 -14.91 4.82 -15.17
CA ASN A 97 -15.72 3.60 -15.27
C ASN A 97 -16.09 2.96 -13.92
N TYR A 98 -15.50 3.37 -12.78
CA TYR A 98 -15.71 2.76 -11.46
C TYR A 98 -15.75 3.78 -10.29
N VAL A 99 -16.72 4.70 -10.34
CA VAL A 99 -17.35 5.33 -9.16
C VAL A 99 -16.41 6.00 -8.13
N MET A 100 -15.50 6.87 -8.57
CA MET A 100 -14.85 7.83 -7.67
C MET A 100 -14.90 9.26 -8.24
N PRO A 101 -15.42 10.26 -7.49
CA PRO A 101 -15.41 11.66 -7.93
C PRO A 101 -13.98 12.18 -8.08
N GLU A 102 -13.78 13.16 -8.97
CA GLU A 102 -12.45 13.72 -9.27
C GLU A 102 -11.70 14.22 -8.02
N SER A 103 -12.42 14.61 -6.97
CA SER A 103 -11.84 14.99 -5.67
C SER A 103 -11.02 13.87 -5.01
N LEU A 104 -11.18 12.62 -5.41
CA LEU A 104 -10.47 11.44 -4.88
C LEU A 104 -9.40 10.90 -5.83
N THR A 105 -8.93 11.70 -6.80
CA THR A 105 -7.91 11.28 -7.78
C THR A 105 -6.64 10.72 -7.12
N VAL A 106 -6.23 11.26 -5.98
CA VAL A 106 -5.06 10.75 -5.23
C VAL A 106 -5.28 9.29 -4.80
N THR A 107 -6.44 8.97 -4.24
CA THR A 107 -6.83 7.62 -3.85
C THR A 107 -6.91 6.69 -5.05
N ALA A 108 -7.48 7.15 -6.17
CA ALA A 108 -7.55 6.35 -7.40
C ALA A 108 -6.16 6.01 -7.97
N ARG A 109 -5.20 6.96 -7.93
CA ARG A 109 -3.80 6.72 -8.31
C ARG A 109 -3.14 5.67 -7.44
N VAL A 110 -3.38 5.73 -6.13
CA VAL A 110 -2.90 4.73 -5.18
C VAL A 110 -3.47 3.34 -5.51
N ILE A 111 -4.80 3.21 -5.60
CA ILE A 111 -5.47 1.94 -5.89
C ILE A 111 -4.98 1.34 -7.21
N SER A 112 -4.90 2.14 -8.27
CA SER A 112 -4.42 1.70 -9.58
C SER A 112 -2.93 1.30 -9.57
N GLY A 113 -2.10 1.99 -8.79
CA GLY A 113 -0.69 1.63 -8.62
C GLY A 113 -0.54 0.30 -7.89
N VAL A 114 -1.34 0.07 -6.85
CA VAL A 114 -1.35 -1.20 -6.11
C VAL A 114 -1.86 -2.35 -6.98
N ALA A 115 -2.99 -2.18 -7.65
CA ALA A 115 -3.62 -3.22 -8.47
C ALA A 115 -2.80 -3.62 -9.72
N SER A 116 -1.87 -2.77 -10.17
CA SER A 116 -0.95 -3.11 -11.26
C SER A 116 0.31 -3.85 -10.79
N HIS A 117 0.74 -3.63 -9.54
CA HIS A 117 1.91 -4.28 -8.96
C HIS A 117 1.59 -5.60 -8.25
N ILE A 118 0.37 -5.72 -7.73
CA ILE A 118 -0.24 -6.99 -7.40
C ILE A 118 -0.83 -7.47 -8.72
N GLN A 119 -0.08 -8.23 -9.53
CA GLN A 119 -0.74 -9.03 -10.57
C GLN A 119 -1.83 -9.80 -9.84
N VAL A 120 -3.09 -9.43 -10.09
CA VAL A 120 -4.22 -10.26 -9.75
C VAL A 120 -3.93 -11.56 -10.51
N GLU A 121 -3.41 -12.57 -9.82
CA GLU A 121 -3.66 -13.93 -10.28
C GLU A 121 -5.17 -13.98 -10.42
N GLU A 122 -5.64 -14.06 -11.66
CA GLU A 122 -7.03 -14.33 -11.96
C GLU A 122 -7.43 -15.51 -11.08
N THR A 123 -8.11 -15.24 -9.97
CA THR A 123 -8.85 -16.29 -9.28
C THR A 123 -9.86 -16.70 -10.32
N GLU A 124 -9.60 -17.82 -10.98
CA GLU A 124 -10.48 -18.48 -11.92
C GLU A 124 -11.88 -18.35 -11.34
N ALA A 125 -12.69 -17.49 -11.98
CA ALA A 125 -14.10 -17.41 -11.66
C ALA A 125 -14.63 -18.81 -11.93
N LEU A 126 -14.85 -19.55 -10.85
CA LEU A 126 -15.45 -20.88 -10.87
C LEU A 126 -16.74 -20.74 -11.67
N HIS A 127 -16.65 -21.21 -12.91
CA HIS A 127 -17.73 -21.33 -13.84
C HIS A 127 -18.61 -22.49 -13.34
N VAL A 128 -19.37 -22.26 -12.27
CA VAL A 128 -20.52 -23.12 -11.97
C VAL A 128 -21.68 -22.57 -12.76
N SER A 129 -21.65 -22.91 -14.05
CA SER A 129 -22.86 -23.09 -14.82
C SER A 129 -23.52 -24.38 -14.36
N ARG A 130 -24.50 -24.29 -13.46
CA ARG A 130 -25.79 -24.99 -13.53
C ARG A 130 -26.68 -24.63 -12.35
#